data_AF-A0A554R8S9-F1
#
_entry.id   AF-A0A554R8S9-F1
#
_cell.length_a   1.000
_cell.length_b   1.000
_cell.length_c   1.000
_cell.angle_alpha   90.00
_cell.angle_beta   90.00
_cell.angle_gamma   90.00
#
_symmetry.space_group_name_H-M   'P 1'
#
loop_
_entity.id
_entity.type
_entity.pdbx_description
1 polymer ?
#
loop_
_entity_poly.entity_id
_entity_poly.type
_entity_poly.pdbx_seq_one_letter_code
_entity_poly.pdbx_strand_id
1 'polypeptide(L)'
;MDLGKAAETVADAALAVHGVAALHGGEFGEVGTYLPGKRLTGVVIDETGCNVHISVTYPANVVTVAQQVRDAVGKVIDLPITVTVGDVSHPDDQGAPLIEERN
;
A
#
# COMPACT_ATOMS: atom_id res chain seq x y z
N MET A 1 15.11 -1.78 -16.50
CA MET A 1 13.78 -1.35 -16.03
C MET A 1 13.99 -0.12 -15.20
N ASP A 2 13.24 0.96 -15.43
CA ASP A 2 13.23 2.09 -14.51
C ASP A 2 12.40 1.68 -13.29
N LEU A 3 13.08 1.33 -12.19
CA LEU A 3 12.44 0.86 -10.96
C LEU A 3 11.53 1.92 -10.36
N GLY A 4 11.83 3.20 -10.56
CA GLY A 4 11.00 4.28 -10.06
C GLY A 4 9.65 4.32 -10.75
N LYS A 5 9.67 4.29 -12.09
CA LYS A 5 8.47 4.21 -12.90
C LYS A 5 7.68 2.91 -12.67
N ALA A 6 8.37 1.79 -12.43
CA ALA A 6 7.72 0.54 -12.08
C ALA A 6 7.00 0.63 -10.72
N ALA A 7 7.64 1.22 -9.71
CA ALA A 7 7.04 1.41 -8.39
C ALA A 7 5.80 2.33 -8.44
N GLU A 8 5.83 3.39 -9.26
CA GLU A 8 4.66 4.25 -9.52
C GLU A 8 3.52 3.47 -10.19
N THR A 9 3.83 2.68 -11.21
CA THR A 9 2.82 1.87 -11.91
C THR A 9 2.17 0.84 -10.98
N VAL A 10 2.96 0.23 -10.08
CA VAL A 10 2.46 -0.70 -9.05
C VAL A 10 1.56 0.03 -8.04
N ALA A 11 1.96 1.22 -7.59
CA ALA A 11 1.18 2.04 -6.67
C ALA A 11 -0.20 2.38 -7.26
N ASP A 12 -0.23 2.84 -8.52
CA ASP A 12 -1.47 3.16 -9.22
C ASP A 12 -2.37 1.92 -9.36
N ALA A 13 -1.79 0.76 -9.70
CA ALA A 13 -2.54 -0.49 -9.81
C ALA A 13 -3.15 -0.94 -8.47
N ALA A 14 -2.43 -0.79 -7.36
CA ALA A 14 -2.92 -1.13 -6.03
C ALA A 14 -4.05 -0.19 -5.59
N LEU A 15 -3.87 1.12 -5.78
CA LEU A 15 -4.88 2.14 -5.42
C LEU A 15 -6.16 2.04 -6.25
N ALA A 16 -6.11 1.45 -7.44
CA ALA A 16 -7.28 1.21 -8.27
C ALA A 16 -8.18 0.06 -7.77
N VAL A 17 -7.72 -0.75 -6.81
CA VAL A 17 -8.52 -1.86 -6.26
C VAL A 17 -9.55 -1.35 -5.26
N HIS A 18 -10.81 -1.71 -5.49
CA HIS A 18 -11.90 -1.36 -4.57
C HIS A 18 -11.65 -1.95 -3.18
N GLY A 19 -11.78 -1.11 -2.15
CA GLY A 19 -11.51 -1.47 -0.75
C GLY A 19 -10.10 -1.13 -0.28
N VAL A 20 -9.19 -0.69 -1.16
CA VAL A 20 -7.94 -0.05 -0.74
C VAL A 20 -8.22 1.40 -0.35
N ALA A 21 -7.91 1.75 0.90
CA ALA A 21 -8.06 3.10 1.41
C ALA A 21 -6.87 3.99 1.00
N ALA A 22 -5.66 3.46 1.15
CA ALA A 22 -4.41 4.16 0.87
C ALA A 22 -3.24 3.16 0.79
N LEU A 23 -2.08 3.64 0.32
CA LEU A 23 -0.80 2.96 0.53
C LEU A 23 -0.30 3.22 1.95
N HIS A 24 0.17 2.18 2.62
CA HIS A 24 0.60 2.24 4.01
C HIS A 24 2.13 2.23 4.11
N GLY A 25 2.71 3.12 4.91
CA GLY A 25 4.17 3.22 5.07
C GLY A 25 4.80 2.16 5.95
N GLY A 26 4.05 1.18 6.45
CA GLY A 26 4.50 0.32 7.56
C GLY A 26 4.36 1.02 8.92
N GLU A 27 4.58 0.28 10.01
CA GLU A 27 4.33 0.76 11.40
C GLU A 27 5.09 2.07 11.71
N PHE A 28 6.33 2.19 11.21
CA PHE A 28 7.18 3.37 11.40
C PHE A 28 7.33 4.23 10.14
N GLY A 29 6.48 4.03 9.13
CA GLY A 29 6.61 4.73 7.86
C GLY A 29 7.89 4.36 7.10
N GLU A 30 8.46 3.18 7.30
CA GLU A 30 9.71 2.68 6.69
C GLU A 30 9.54 2.15 5.26
N VAL A 31 8.34 1.73 4.88
CA VAL A 31 8.02 1.15 3.57
C VAL A 31 7.80 2.25 2.54
N GLY A 32 8.73 2.35 1.59
CA GLY A 32 8.57 3.19 0.43
C GLY A 32 9.80 3.24 -0.47
N THR A 33 9.57 3.49 -1.75
CA THR A 33 10.62 3.65 -2.76
C THR A 33 11.04 5.11 -2.82
N TYR A 34 12.34 5.37 -2.69
CA TYR A 34 12.91 6.70 -2.84
C TYR A 34 13.16 7.00 -4.32
N LEU A 35 12.50 8.03 -4.83
CA LEU A 35 12.61 8.51 -6.21
C LEU A 35 13.36 9.84 -6.23
N PRO A 36 13.93 10.26 -7.37
CA PRO A 36 14.50 11.59 -7.50
C PRO A 36 13.47 12.69 -7.13
N GLY A 37 13.69 13.36 -6.00
CA GLY A 37 12.85 14.48 -5.53
C GLY A 37 11.55 14.09 -4.81
N LYS A 38 11.22 12.81 -4.65
CA LYS A 38 10.04 12.38 -3.89
C LYS A 38 10.19 10.99 -3.30
N ARG A 39 9.40 10.69 -2.26
CA ARG A 39 9.26 9.34 -1.71
C ARG A 39 7.89 8.80 -2.07
N LEU A 40 7.87 7.58 -2.60
CA LEU A 40 6.64 6.84 -2.87
C LEU A 40 6.39 5.85 -1.72
N THR A 41 5.39 6.12 -0.91
CA THR A 41 5.05 5.31 0.27
C THR A 41 4.41 3.98 -0.13
N GLY A 42 4.68 2.93 0.64
CA GLY A 42 3.95 1.66 0.59
C GLY A 42 4.27 0.72 -0.57
N VAL A 43 5.17 1.09 -1.49
CA VAL A 43 5.70 0.16 -2.49
C VAL A 43 7.22 0.12 -2.39
N VAL A 44 7.78 -1.08 -2.37
CA VAL A 44 9.22 -1.35 -2.43
C VAL A 44 9.46 -2.41 -3.50
N ILE A 45 10.35 -2.10 -4.45
CA ILE A 45 10.82 -3.07 -5.45
C ILE A 45 12.33 -3.23 -5.25
N ASP A 46 12.75 -4.45 -4.99
CA ASP A 46 14.15 -4.80 -4.75
C ASP A 46 14.49 -6.14 -5.43
N GLU A 47 15.65 -6.70 -5.10
CA GLU A 47 16.15 -7.96 -5.67
C GLU A 47 15.32 -9.19 -5.28
N THR A 48 14.50 -9.10 -4.22
CA THR A 48 13.67 -10.19 -3.71
C THR A 48 12.24 -10.17 -4.28
N GLY A 49 11.80 -9.01 -4.77
CA GLY A 49 10.51 -8.86 -5.45
C GLY A 49 9.85 -7.50 -5.23
N CYS A 50 8.52 -7.51 -5.23
CA CYS A 50 7.66 -6.36 -5.06
C CYS A 50 6.83 -6.48 -3.78
N ASN A 51 7.08 -5.59 -2.83
CA ASN A 51 6.34 -5.49 -1.58
C ASN A 51 5.36 -4.31 -1.67
N VAL A 52 4.07 -4.58 -1.40
CA VAL A 52 2.99 -3.58 -1.44
C VAL A 52 2.29 -3.57 -0.09
N HIS A 53 2.29 -2.42 0.58
CA HIS A 53 1.67 -2.21 1.87
C HIS A 53 0.46 -1.29 1.70
N ILE A 54 -0.69 -1.74 2.18
CA ILE A 54 -1.98 -1.06 2.01
C ILE A 54 -2.72 -0.88 3.33
N SER A 55 -3.59 0.12 3.37
CA SER A 55 -4.69 0.20 4.32
C SER A 55 -5.99 -0.20 3.62
N VAL A 56 -6.87 -0.90 4.32
CA VAL A 56 -8.15 -1.39 3.77
C VAL A 56 -9.32 -0.64 4.37
N THR A 57 -10.31 -0.25 3.57
CA THR A 57 -11.54 0.38 4.05
C THR A 57 -12.51 -0.68 4.59
N TYR A 58 -12.91 -0.59 5.86
CA TYR A 58 -14.00 -1.39 6.42
C TYR A 58 -15.34 -1.00 5.73
N PRO A 59 -16.24 -1.95 5.38
CA PRO A 59 -16.29 -3.35 5.80
C PRO A 59 -15.63 -4.37 4.85
N ALA A 60 -14.73 -3.94 3.96
CA ALA A 60 -14.09 -4.85 3.03
C ALA A 60 -13.27 -5.94 3.75
N ASN A 61 -13.28 -7.17 3.22
CA ASN A 61 -12.49 -8.26 3.75
C ASN A 61 -11.01 -8.10 3.36
N VAL A 62 -10.14 -7.94 4.36
CA VAL A 62 -8.71 -7.67 4.15
C VAL A 62 -7.99 -8.70 3.29
N VAL A 63 -8.31 -9.99 3.43
CA VAL A 63 -7.68 -11.08 2.66
C VAL A 63 -8.11 -11.01 1.19
N THR A 64 -9.40 -10.74 0.95
CA THR A 64 -9.94 -10.59 -0.39
C THR A 64 -9.33 -9.38 -1.10
N VAL A 65 -9.23 -8.24 -0.41
CA VAL A 65 -8.62 -7.02 -0.97
C VAL A 65 -7.13 -7.24 -1.26
N ALA A 66 -6.39 -7.85 -0.34
CA ALA A 66 -4.96 -8.15 -0.55
C ALA A 66 -4.73 -9.07 -1.77
N GLN A 67 -5.59 -10.07 -1.96
CA GLN A 67 -5.52 -10.94 -3.14
C GLN A 67 -5.83 -10.17 -4.43
N GLN A 68 -6.85 -9.32 -4.43
CA GLN A 68 -7.18 -8.49 -5.59
C GLN A 68 -6.07 -7.50 -5.95
N VAL A 69 -5.40 -6.93 -4.94
CA VAL A 69 -4.20 -6.10 -5.14
C VAL A 69 -3.08 -6.92 -5.76
N ARG A 70 -2.80 -8.12 -5.23
CA ARG A 70 -1.80 -9.02 -5.81
C ARG A 70 -2.10 -9.34 -7.27
N ASP A 71 -3.35 -9.63 -7.60
CA ASP A 71 -3.78 -9.95 -8.97
C ASP A 71 -3.71 -8.74 -9.90
N ALA A 72 -4.01 -7.53 -9.40
CA ALA A 72 -3.89 -6.28 -10.17
C ALA A 72 -2.42 -5.93 -10.44
N VAL A 73 -1.57 -6.01 -9.42
CA VAL A 73 -0.14 -5.74 -9.52
C VAL A 73 0.54 -6.77 -10.43
N GLY A 74 0.16 -8.04 -10.35
CA GLY A 74 0.69 -9.10 -11.23
C GLY A 74 0.43 -8.90 -12.72
N LYS A 75 -0.46 -7.97 -13.11
CA LYS A 75 -0.68 -7.59 -14.52
C LYS A 75 0.33 -6.57 -15.03
N VAL A 76 1.02 -5.86 -14.14
CA VAL A 76 1.93 -4.76 -14.50
C VAL A 76 3.39 -5.07 -14.19
N ILE A 77 3.68 -6.08 -13.38
CA ILE A 77 5.04 -6.50 -13.05
C ILE A 77 5.16 -8.03 -12.97
N ASP A 78 6.29 -8.55 -13.43
CA ASP A 78 6.64 -9.98 -13.43
C ASP A 78 7.70 -10.27 -12.35
N LEU A 79 7.33 -10.04 -11.09
CA LEU A 79 8.17 -10.31 -9.90
C LEU A 79 7.33 -11.04 -8.84
N PRO A 80 7.95 -11.74 -7.88
CA PRO A 80 7.25 -12.20 -6.69
C PRO A 80 6.59 -11.01 -5.95
N ILE A 81 5.30 -11.12 -5.66
CA ILE A 81 4.53 -10.05 -5.01
C ILE A 81 4.09 -10.49 -3.61
N THR A 82 4.40 -9.65 -2.62
CA THR A 82 3.90 -9.74 -1.25
C THR A 82 3.01 -8.54 -0.97
N VAL A 83 1.79 -8.79 -0.49
CA VAL A 83 0.86 -7.72 -0.07
C VAL A 83 0.66 -7.79 1.43
N THR A 84 0.92 -6.68 2.10
CA THR A 84 0.76 -6.52 3.56
C THR A 84 -0.36 -5.54 3.84
N VAL A 85 -1.35 -5.94 4.63
CA VAL A 85 -2.37 -5.02 5.15
C VAL A 85 -1.88 -4.49 6.49
N GLY A 86 -1.51 -3.21 6.52
CA GLY A 86 -0.95 -2.56 7.71
C GLY A 86 -1.99 -1.91 8.61
N ASP A 87 -3.16 -1.57 8.06
CA ASP A 87 -4.21 -0.87 8.77
C ASP A 87 -5.59 -1.16 8.17
N VAL A 88 -6.65 -0.98 8.97
CA VAL A 88 -8.05 -1.00 8.53
C VAL A 88 -8.72 0.28 8.97
N SER A 89 -9.11 1.10 8.00
CA SER A 89 -9.73 2.40 8.26
C SER A 89 -11.24 2.30 8.10
N HIS A 90 -11.99 2.88 9.02
CA HIS A 90 -13.40 3.16 8.85
C HIS A 90 -13.56 4.44 8.02
N PRO A 91 -14.56 4.55 7.13
CA PRO A 91 -14.82 5.79 6.40
C PRO A 91 -15.07 7.01 7.32
N ASP A 92 -15.45 6.78 8.58
CA ASP A 92 -15.67 7.82 9.59
C ASP A 92 -14.40 8.21 10.39
N ASP A 93 -13.28 7.50 10.20
CA ASP A 93 -12.01 7.82 10.90
C ASP A 93 -11.39 9.13 10.42
N GLN A 94 -11.81 9.62 9.25
CA GLN A 94 -11.38 10.91 8.70
C GLN A 94 -12.01 12.07 9.49
N GLY A 95 -11.40 12.42 10.63
CA GLY A 95 -11.78 13.59 11.44
C GLY A 95 -11.79 13.37 12.96
N ALA A 96 -11.53 12.15 13.44
CA ALA A 96 -11.37 11.94 14.88
C ALA A 96 -10.04 12.56 15.34
N PRO A 97 -10.03 13.53 16.28
CA PRO A 97 -8.78 14.01 16.84
C PRO A 97 -8.03 12.85 17.50
N LEU A 98 -6.71 12.80 17.31
CA LEU A 98 -5.83 11.95 18.10
C LEU A 98 -6.19 12.19 19.56
N ILE A 99 -6.64 11.14 20.26
CA ILE A 99 -6.94 11.23 21.67
C ILE A 99 -5.59 11.49 22.35
N GLU A 100 -5.30 12.75 22.73
CA GLU A 100 -4.20 13.03 23.64
C GLU A 100 -4.46 12.22 24.90
N GLU A 101 -3.64 11.17 25.11
CA GLU A 101 -3.68 10.32 26.29
C GLU A 101 -3.68 11.20 27.54
N ARG A 102 -4.84 11.30 28.17
CA ARG A 102 -5.00 12.01 29.42
C ARG A 102 -4.77 11.03 30.56
N ASN A 103 -3.47 10.88 30.88
CA ASN A 103 -2.85 10.46 32.15
C ASN A 103 -3.25 9.09 32.73
#